data_AF-A0AAV4PVR4-F1
#
_entry.id   AF-A0AAV4PVR4-F1
#
_cell.length_a   1.000
_cell.length_b   1.000
_cell.length_c   1.000
_cell.angle_alpha   90.00
_cell.angle_beta   90.00
_cell.angle_gamma   90.00
#
_symmetry.space_group_name_H-M   'P 1'
#
loop_
_entity.id
_entity.type
_entity.pdbx_description
1 polymer ?
#
loop_
_entity_poly.entity_id
_entity_poly.type
_entity_poly.pdbx_seq_one_letter_code
_entity_poly.pdbx_strand_id
1 'polypeptide(L)'
;MWRSVLENTSTPEVYTDLVNCNDMLDKINKGLNSYLEMKRLYFPRFFFLSNDEMLEILSETKDPLRVQPHLKKCFEGIATLDFDDDLKIRGMLSSEGEKVFFSDIISTKEARGQVEKWLLQVQDVMLVSVRNVILDAHKAYAITARINWIVQWPGQVVLCVSQIYWTAEVHDAIAHGISAVRRYYDKLNKQLAAIVDLVRGKLSKQVRVTLGALVVIDVHARDVVQELIDNGWS
;
A
#
# COMPACT_ATOMS: atom_id res chain seq x y z
N MET A 1 14.78 -54.68 -6.03
CA MET A 1 15.13 -53.31 -5.59
C MET A 1 16.64 -53.15 -5.46
N TRP A 2 17.36 -53.89 -4.59
CA TRP A 2 18.82 -53.77 -4.44
C TRP A 2 19.68 -54.17 -5.66
N ARG A 3 19.27 -55.17 -6.46
CA ARG A 3 20.00 -55.57 -7.69
C ARG A 3 20.03 -54.46 -8.76
N SER A 4 18.94 -53.70 -8.90
CA SER A 4 18.83 -52.60 -9.87
C SER A 4 19.66 -51.37 -9.46
N VAL A 5 19.86 -51.14 -8.15
CA VAL A 5 20.73 -50.07 -7.66
C VAL A 5 22.20 -50.40 -7.96
N LEU A 6 22.63 -51.65 -7.75
CA LEU A 6 24.00 -52.08 -8.07
C LEU A 6 24.27 -52.04 -9.58
N GLU A 7 23.34 -52.46 -10.43
CA GLU A 7 23.49 -52.32 -11.90
C GLU A 7 23.62 -50.86 -12.34
N ASN A 8 22.77 -49.95 -11.81
CA ASN A 8 22.78 -48.53 -12.16
C ASN A 8 23.94 -47.73 -11.54
N THR A 9 24.55 -48.22 -10.45
CA THR A 9 25.74 -47.62 -9.83
C THR A 9 27.05 -48.19 -10.37
N SER A 10 27.00 -49.32 -11.10
CA SER A 10 28.18 -49.95 -11.71
C SER A 10 28.54 -49.40 -13.09
N THR A 11 27.69 -48.56 -13.69
CA THR A 11 28.01 -47.84 -14.93
C THR A 11 29.09 -46.79 -14.65
N PRO A 12 30.32 -46.92 -15.22
CA PRO A 12 31.47 -46.10 -14.87
C PRO A 12 31.27 -44.59 -15.09
N GLU A 13 30.36 -44.24 -15.99
CA GLU A 13 30.11 -42.86 -16.43
C GLU A 13 29.17 -42.10 -15.48
N VAL A 14 28.29 -42.79 -14.75
CA VAL A 14 27.22 -42.15 -13.94
C VAL A 14 27.79 -41.29 -12.80
N TYR A 15 28.87 -41.73 -12.14
CA TYR A 15 29.52 -40.92 -11.11
C TYR A 15 30.06 -39.61 -11.70
N THR A 16 30.76 -39.71 -12.83
CA THR A 16 31.34 -38.56 -13.53
C THR A 16 30.24 -37.62 -14.05
N ASP A 17 29.16 -38.17 -14.58
CA ASP A 17 28.01 -37.40 -15.05
C ASP A 17 27.31 -36.67 -13.90
N LEU A 18 27.12 -37.32 -12.75
CA LEU A 18 26.52 -36.69 -11.57
C LEU A 18 27.40 -35.57 -11.03
N VAL A 19 28.73 -35.75 -10.99
CA VAL A 19 29.68 -34.70 -10.61
C VAL A 19 29.59 -33.52 -11.59
N ASN A 20 29.58 -33.78 -12.90
CA ASN A 20 29.42 -32.75 -13.92
C ASN A 20 28.08 -32.01 -13.80
N CYS A 21 26.98 -32.73 -13.56
CA CYS A 21 25.66 -32.15 -13.34
C CYS A 21 25.65 -31.24 -12.11
N ASN A 22 26.30 -31.67 -11.02
CA ASN A 22 26.40 -30.86 -9.80
C ASN A 22 27.21 -29.57 -10.05
N ASP A 23 28.35 -29.66 -10.75
CA ASP A 23 29.15 -28.49 -11.12
C ASP A 23 28.39 -27.51 -12.03
N MET A 24 27.59 -28.03 -12.95
CA MET A 24 26.72 -27.21 -13.80
C MET A 24 25.61 -26.55 -12.99
N LEU A 25 24.98 -27.28 -12.06
CA LEU A 25 23.97 -26.74 -11.14
C LEU A 25 24.54 -25.60 -10.29
N ASP A 26 25.74 -25.75 -9.75
CA ASP A 26 26.40 -24.71 -8.96
C ASP A 26 26.67 -23.44 -9.77
N LYS A 27 27.10 -23.59 -11.03
CA LYS A 27 27.31 -22.45 -11.94
C LYS A 27 26.00 -21.75 -12.26
N ILE A 28 24.93 -22.51 -12.55
CA ILE A 28 23.59 -21.97 -12.81
C ILE A 28 23.08 -21.21 -11.58
N ASN A 29 23.22 -21.80 -10.39
CA ASN A 29 22.74 -21.21 -9.15
C ASN A 29 23.48 -19.91 -8.82
N LYS A 30 24.81 -19.86 -9.02
CA LYS A 30 25.58 -18.61 -8.89
C LYS A 30 25.10 -17.54 -9.88
N GLY A 31 24.93 -17.89 -11.15
CA GLY A 31 24.45 -16.97 -12.18
C GLY A 31 23.05 -16.44 -11.88
N LEU A 32 22.15 -17.32 -11.41
CA LEU A 32 20.78 -16.97 -11.03
C LEU A 32 20.77 -15.99 -9.86
N ASN A 33 21.55 -16.26 -8.81
CA ASN A 33 21.65 -15.36 -7.67
C ASN A 33 22.19 -13.99 -8.07
N SER A 34 23.24 -13.93 -8.90
CA SER A 34 23.75 -12.65 -9.43
C SER A 34 22.70 -11.90 -10.26
N TYR A 35 21.89 -12.61 -11.05
CA TYR A 35 20.79 -12.02 -11.82
C TYR A 35 19.70 -11.44 -10.92
N LEU A 36 19.28 -12.19 -9.89
CA LEU A 36 18.27 -11.73 -8.93
C LEU A 36 18.76 -10.51 -8.14
N GLU A 37 20.02 -10.50 -7.70
CA GLU A 37 20.63 -9.34 -7.04
C GLU A 37 20.64 -8.11 -7.93
N MET A 38 20.99 -8.25 -9.21
CA MET A 38 20.91 -7.15 -10.17
C MET A 38 19.47 -6.61 -10.26
N LYS A 39 18.45 -7.48 -10.29
CA LYS A 39 17.04 -7.06 -10.32
C LYS A 39 16.61 -6.35 -9.04
N ARG A 40 17.10 -6.79 -7.87
CA ARG A 40 16.89 -6.10 -6.59
C ARG A 40 17.47 -4.68 -6.58
N LEU A 41 18.62 -4.48 -7.21
CA LEU A 41 19.21 -3.13 -7.35
C LEU A 41 18.38 -2.20 -8.24
N TYR A 42 17.74 -2.73 -9.29
CA TYR A 42 16.84 -1.93 -10.14
C TYR A 42 15.51 -1.59 -9.45
N PHE A 43 14.95 -2.54 -8.69
CA PHE A 43 13.71 -2.32 -7.94
C PHE A 43 13.89 -2.80 -6.49
N PRO A 44 14.29 -1.89 -5.58
CA PRO A 44 14.64 -2.24 -4.19
C PRO A 44 13.54 -2.95 -3.40
N ARG A 45 12.26 -2.84 -3.77
CA ARG A 45 11.18 -3.56 -3.09
C ARG A 45 11.27 -5.09 -3.29
N PHE A 46 12.04 -5.58 -4.27
CA PHE A 46 12.33 -7.01 -4.39
C PHE A 46 13.21 -7.57 -3.26
N PHE A 47 13.83 -6.74 -2.42
CA PHE A 47 14.48 -7.22 -1.19
C PHE A 47 13.48 -7.83 -0.18
N PHE A 48 12.17 -7.53 -0.31
CA PHE A 48 11.13 -8.13 0.53
C PHE A 48 10.62 -9.49 0.03
N LEU A 49 11.12 -9.97 -1.10
CA LEU A 49 10.74 -11.25 -1.71
C LEU A 49 11.84 -12.29 -1.55
N SER A 50 11.44 -13.54 -1.36
CA SER A 50 12.37 -14.68 -1.45
C SER A 50 12.86 -14.86 -2.90
N ASN A 51 13.93 -15.63 -3.08
CA ASN A 51 14.42 -15.94 -4.43
C ASN A 51 13.34 -16.69 -5.25
N ASP A 52 12.62 -17.63 -4.65
CA ASP A 52 11.56 -18.38 -5.32
C ASP A 52 10.42 -17.47 -5.77
N GLU A 53 10.00 -16.52 -4.93
CA GLU A 53 8.97 -15.54 -5.29
C GLU A 53 9.42 -14.60 -6.42
N MET A 54 10.68 -14.16 -6.39
CA MET A 54 11.22 -13.39 -7.49
C MET A 54 11.25 -14.19 -8.79
N LEU A 55 11.57 -15.49 -8.73
CA LEU A 55 11.56 -16.36 -9.89
C LEU A 55 10.15 -16.58 -10.41
N GLU A 56 9.13 -16.73 -9.56
CA GLU A 56 7.72 -16.79 -9.99
C GLU A 56 7.32 -15.54 -10.78
N ILE A 57 7.73 -14.36 -10.33
CA ILE A 57 7.46 -13.09 -11.01
C ILE A 57 8.25 -12.97 -12.33
N LEU A 58 9.51 -13.37 -12.34
CA LEU A 58 10.43 -13.16 -13.47
C LEU A 58 10.43 -14.30 -14.50
N SER A 59 9.92 -15.48 -14.15
CA SER A 59 9.91 -16.66 -15.03
C SER A 59 8.88 -16.54 -16.14
N GLU A 60 7.72 -15.94 -15.87
CA GLU A 60 6.63 -15.78 -16.85
C GLU A 60 6.40 -14.30 -17.21
N THR A 61 7.43 -13.69 -17.83
CA THR A 61 7.43 -12.28 -18.25
C THR A 61 6.31 -11.85 -19.20
N LYS A 62 5.56 -12.81 -19.76
CA LYS A 62 4.41 -12.56 -20.65
C LYS A 62 3.10 -12.36 -19.88
N ASP A 63 2.99 -12.86 -18.65
CA ASP A 63 1.79 -12.72 -17.83
C ASP A 63 2.08 -11.80 -16.61
N PRO A 64 1.76 -10.51 -16.68
CA PRO A 64 1.98 -9.58 -15.58
C PRO A 64 1.09 -9.87 -14.36
N LEU A 65 0.06 -10.72 -14.48
CA LEU A 65 -0.83 -11.05 -13.36
C LEU A 65 -0.12 -11.90 -12.29
N ARG A 66 1.00 -12.56 -12.64
CA ARG A 66 1.83 -13.34 -11.70
C ARG A 66 2.37 -12.52 -10.54
N VAL A 67 2.45 -11.20 -10.68
CA VAL A 67 2.90 -10.31 -9.61
C VAL A 67 1.89 -10.17 -8.47
N GLN A 68 0.59 -10.38 -8.74
CA GLN A 68 -0.51 -10.06 -7.82
C GLN A 68 -0.35 -10.67 -6.41
N PRO A 69 0.03 -11.96 -6.25
CA PRO A 69 0.20 -12.56 -4.93
C PRO A 69 1.33 -11.95 -4.10
N HIS A 70 2.34 -11.37 -4.76
CA HIS A 70 3.56 -10.87 -4.12
C HIS A 70 3.54 -9.35 -3.87
N LEU A 71 2.54 -8.64 -4.42
CA LEU A 71 2.44 -7.18 -4.31
C LEU A 71 2.38 -6.71 -2.86
N LYS A 72 1.66 -7.42 -1.98
CA LYS A 72 1.55 -7.07 -0.55
C LYS A 72 2.89 -7.02 0.18
N LYS A 73 3.87 -7.81 -0.26
CA LYS A 73 5.24 -7.79 0.29
C LYS A 73 6.04 -6.62 -0.27
N CYS A 74 5.82 -6.26 -1.53
CA CYS A 74 6.51 -5.15 -2.18
C CYS A 74 5.93 -3.79 -1.77
N PHE A 75 4.61 -3.71 -1.54
CA PHE A 75 3.85 -2.50 -1.27
C PHE A 75 2.89 -2.74 -0.10
N GLU A 76 3.09 -2.02 0.99
CA GLU A 76 2.25 -2.12 2.19
C GLU A 76 0.78 -1.73 1.92
N GLY A 77 0.56 -0.73 1.05
CA GLY A 77 -0.77 -0.21 0.73
C GLY A 77 -1.45 -0.79 -0.51
N ILE A 78 -0.79 -1.70 -1.24
CA ILE A 78 -1.34 -2.29 -2.47
C ILE A 78 -1.50 -3.80 -2.27
N ALA A 79 -2.74 -4.26 -2.23
CA ALA A 79 -3.06 -5.67 -2.27
C ALA A 79 -3.03 -6.22 -3.69
N THR A 80 -3.70 -5.53 -4.61
CA THR A 80 -3.78 -5.93 -6.01
C THR A 80 -3.80 -4.70 -6.92
N LEU A 81 -3.42 -4.90 -8.18
CA LEU A 81 -3.55 -3.91 -9.24
C LEU A 81 -4.78 -4.19 -10.10
N ASP A 82 -5.40 -3.13 -10.61
CA ASP A 82 -6.55 -3.18 -11.50
C ASP A 82 -6.08 -3.24 -12.96
N PHE A 83 -6.00 -4.47 -13.50
CA PHE A 83 -5.65 -4.70 -14.90
C PHE A 83 -6.90 -4.69 -15.78
N ASP A 84 -6.81 -4.06 -16.96
CA ASP A 84 -7.81 -4.22 -18.01
C ASP A 84 -7.50 -5.39 -18.95
N ASP A 85 -8.38 -5.64 -19.93
CA ASP A 85 -8.25 -6.71 -20.91
C ASP A 85 -6.96 -6.61 -21.75
N ASP A 86 -6.38 -5.42 -21.84
CA ASP A 86 -5.12 -5.15 -22.54
C ASP A 86 -3.88 -5.30 -21.66
N LEU A 87 -4.05 -5.72 -20.40
CA LEU A 87 -3.03 -5.79 -19.35
C LEU A 87 -2.45 -4.41 -19.00
N LYS A 88 -3.23 -3.35 -19.16
CA LYS A 88 -2.88 -2.02 -18.66
C LYS A 88 -3.40 -1.84 -17.24
N ILE A 89 -2.62 -1.16 -16.42
CA ILE A 89 -2.95 -0.93 -15.01
C ILE A 89 -3.66 0.42 -14.90
N ARG A 90 -4.88 0.41 -14.35
CA ARG A 90 -5.74 1.59 -14.20
C ARG A 90 -5.86 2.10 -12.77
N GLY A 91 -5.42 1.31 -11.81
CA GLY A 91 -5.51 1.65 -10.40
C GLY A 91 -4.97 0.56 -9.49
N MET A 92 -5.10 0.80 -8.20
CA MET A 92 -4.67 -0.09 -7.13
C MET A 92 -5.82 -0.34 -6.16
N LEU A 93 -5.80 -1.53 -5.55
CA LEU A 93 -6.74 -1.93 -4.52
C LEU A 93 -6.00 -2.27 -3.23
N SER A 94 -6.54 -1.81 -2.09
CA SER A 94 -6.04 -2.16 -0.76
C SER A 94 -6.52 -3.54 -0.30
N SER A 95 -5.99 -4.05 0.81
CA SER A 95 -6.40 -5.35 1.39
C SER A 95 -7.84 -5.32 1.92
N GLU A 96 -8.34 -4.13 2.17
CA GLU A 96 -9.65 -3.82 2.75
C GLU A 96 -10.69 -3.53 1.65
N GLY A 97 -10.22 -3.39 0.40
CA GLY A 97 -11.05 -3.23 -0.80
C GLY A 97 -11.19 -1.78 -1.27
N GLU A 98 -10.38 -0.86 -0.76
CA GLU A 98 -10.35 0.52 -1.26
C GLU A 98 -9.70 0.56 -2.64
N LYS A 99 -10.36 1.21 -3.59
CA LYS A 99 -9.84 1.36 -4.95
C LYS A 99 -9.44 2.80 -5.21
N VAL A 100 -8.20 2.99 -5.65
CA VAL A 100 -7.67 4.29 -6.09
C VAL A 100 -7.30 4.17 -7.56
N PHE A 101 -7.92 4.98 -8.40
CA PHE A 101 -7.56 5.08 -9.81
C PHE A 101 -6.24 5.84 -9.98
N PHE A 102 -5.46 5.40 -10.95
CA PHE A 102 -4.21 6.06 -11.29
C PHE A 102 -4.45 7.30 -12.14
N SER A 103 -3.62 8.33 -11.95
CA SER A 103 -3.61 9.54 -12.78
C SER A 103 -3.25 9.22 -14.23
N ASP A 104 -2.41 8.21 -14.42
CA ASP A 104 -1.93 7.76 -15.72
C ASP A 104 -2.05 6.24 -15.85
N ILE A 105 -2.37 5.78 -17.06
CA ILE A 105 -2.50 4.35 -17.35
C ILE A 105 -1.11 3.78 -17.65
N ILE A 106 -0.76 2.68 -16.99
CA ILE A 106 0.54 2.02 -17.16
C ILE A 106 0.40 0.81 -18.07
N SER A 107 1.17 0.79 -19.15
CA SER A 107 1.18 -0.31 -20.12
C SER A 107 2.28 -1.32 -19.80
N THR A 108 1.91 -2.53 -19.40
CA THR A 108 2.89 -3.62 -19.13
C THR A 108 3.61 -4.07 -20.40
N LYS A 109 2.95 -3.98 -21.57
CA LYS A 109 3.53 -4.35 -22.88
C LYS A 109 4.72 -3.48 -23.27
N GLU A 110 4.71 -2.20 -22.90
CA GLU A 110 5.81 -1.26 -23.19
C GLU A 110 7.10 -1.59 -22.43
N ALA A 111 7.00 -2.35 -21.34
CA ALA A 111 8.15 -2.81 -20.58
C ALA A 111 8.88 -3.99 -21.24
N ARG A 112 8.32 -4.58 -22.32
CA ARG A 112 8.92 -5.69 -23.07
C ARG A 112 9.35 -6.86 -22.17
N GLY A 113 8.49 -7.22 -21.21
CA GLY A 113 8.72 -8.30 -20.24
C GLY A 113 9.59 -7.94 -19.04
N GLN A 114 10.09 -6.70 -18.93
CA GLN A 114 10.85 -6.25 -17.76
C GLN A 114 9.90 -5.78 -16.65
N VAL A 115 9.61 -6.68 -15.71
CA VAL A 115 8.64 -6.45 -14.64
C VAL A 115 9.03 -5.26 -13.75
N GLU A 116 10.32 -5.12 -13.46
CA GLU A 116 10.84 -4.03 -12.63
C GLU A 116 10.53 -2.63 -13.22
N LYS A 117 10.47 -2.51 -14.54
CA LYS A 117 10.30 -1.22 -15.21
C LYS A 117 8.90 -0.66 -15.03
N TRP A 118 7.87 -1.49 -15.21
CA TRP A 118 6.50 -1.02 -15.02
C TRP A 118 6.13 -0.97 -13.53
N LEU A 119 6.76 -1.77 -12.65
CA LEU A 119 6.60 -1.63 -11.20
C LEU A 119 7.16 -0.31 -10.66
N LEU A 120 8.26 0.20 -11.23
CA LEU A 120 8.75 1.55 -10.94
C LEU A 120 7.72 2.61 -11.37
N GLN A 121 7.12 2.48 -12.54
CA GLN A 121 6.05 3.38 -12.99
C GLN A 121 4.83 3.33 -12.05
N VAL A 122 4.45 2.13 -11.58
CA VAL A 122 3.38 1.97 -10.58
C VAL A 122 3.73 2.74 -9.30
N GLN A 123 4.98 2.64 -8.83
CA GLN A 123 5.43 3.38 -7.66
C GLN A 123 5.31 4.90 -7.84
N ASP A 124 5.73 5.42 -8.98
CA ASP A 124 5.70 6.86 -9.26
C ASP A 124 4.25 7.37 -9.38
N VAL A 125 3.44 6.69 -10.18
CA VAL A 125 2.04 7.07 -10.43
C VAL A 125 1.17 6.90 -9.19
N MET A 126 1.42 5.89 -8.36
CA MET A 126 0.75 5.70 -7.06
C MET A 126 0.84 6.97 -6.21
N LEU A 127 2.04 7.55 -6.06
CA LEU A 127 2.26 8.74 -5.22
C LEU A 127 1.49 9.95 -5.75
N VAL A 128 1.56 10.18 -7.07
CA VAL A 128 0.84 11.28 -7.72
C VAL A 128 -0.66 11.11 -7.59
N SER A 129 -1.16 9.89 -7.78
CA SER A 129 -2.58 9.56 -7.71
C SER A 129 -3.14 9.79 -6.32
N VAL A 130 -2.48 9.28 -5.27
CA VAL A 130 -2.89 9.52 -3.89
C VAL A 130 -2.85 11.01 -3.55
N ARG A 131 -1.82 11.74 -3.99
CA ARG A 131 -1.74 13.19 -3.81
C ARG A 131 -2.93 13.91 -4.46
N ASN A 132 -3.31 13.54 -5.68
CA ASN A 132 -4.45 14.14 -6.36
C ASN A 132 -5.76 13.87 -5.61
N VAL A 133 -5.97 12.63 -5.15
CA VAL A 133 -7.15 12.27 -4.35
C VAL A 133 -7.18 13.04 -3.02
N ILE A 134 -6.03 13.25 -2.36
CA ILE A 134 -5.95 14.09 -1.15
C ILE A 134 -6.35 15.53 -1.46
N LEU A 135 -5.89 16.11 -2.57
CA LEU A 135 -6.22 17.49 -2.95
C LEU A 135 -7.72 17.65 -3.24
N ASP A 136 -8.32 16.69 -3.93
CA ASP A 136 -9.76 16.73 -4.23
C ASP A 136 -10.60 16.52 -2.98
N ALA A 137 -10.19 15.60 -2.10
CA ALA A 137 -10.81 15.39 -0.80
C ALA A 137 -10.72 16.64 0.08
N HIS A 138 -9.57 17.30 0.10
CA HIS A 138 -9.36 18.55 0.83
C HIS A 138 -10.31 19.65 0.34
N LYS A 139 -10.44 19.86 -0.97
CA LYS A 139 -11.41 20.84 -1.52
C LYS A 139 -12.85 20.49 -1.14
N ALA A 140 -13.21 19.21 -1.20
CA ALA A 140 -14.55 18.74 -0.90
C ALA A 140 -14.92 18.86 0.59
N TYR A 141 -13.94 18.84 1.49
CA TYR A 141 -14.15 18.89 2.94
C TYR A 141 -14.90 20.16 3.38
N ALA A 142 -14.56 21.31 2.79
CA ALA A 142 -15.17 22.60 3.15
C ALA A 142 -16.65 22.73 2.74
N ILE A 143 -17.09 21.98 1.72
CA ILE A 143 -18.42 22.12 1.13
C ILE A 143 -19.35 20.93 1.41
N THR A 144 -18.80 19.84 1.96
CA THR A 144 -19.55 18.61 2.24
C THR A 144 -19.66 18.39 3.74
N ALA A 145 -20.84 18.01 4.23
CA ALA A 145 -21.00 17.65 5.63
C ALA A 145 -20.02 16.53 6.02
N ARG A 146 -19.27 16.70 7.13
CA ARG A 146 -18.17 15.81 7.53
C ARG A 146 -18.56 14.32 7.53
N ILE A 147 -19.76 13.98 8.04
CA ILE A 147 -20.29 12.60 8.07
C ILE A 147 -20.39 12.00 6.66
N ASN A 148 -20.90 12.76 5.69
CA ASN A 148 -21.04 12.32 4.30
C ASN A 148 -19.68 12.30 3.60
N TRP A 149 -18.82 13.27 3.91
CA TRP A 149 -17.48 13.34 3.35
C TRP A 149 -16.65 12.11 3.75
N ILE A 150 -16.65 11.70 5.02
CA ILE A 150 -15.86 10.55 5.51
C ILE A 150 -16.17 9.25 4.73
N VAL A 151 -17.42 9.04 4.30
CA VAL A 151 -17.81 7.82 3.60
C VAL A 151 -17.56 7.84 2.09
N GLN A 152 -17.16 8.99 1.53
CA GLN A 152 -16.94 9.19 0.09
C GLN A 152 -15.47 9.03 -0.33
N TRP A 153 -14.53 9.14 0.63
CA TRP A 153 -13.09 9.16 0.34
C TRP A 153 -12.38 7.94 0.94
N PRO A 154 -11.23 7.52 0.35
CA PRO A 154 -10.42 6.45 0.91
C PRO A 154 -9.96 6.77 2.34
N GLY A 155 -9.83 5.74 3.18
CA GLY A 155 -9.57 5.89 4.60
C GLY A 155 -8.31 6.67 4.91
N GLN A 156 -7.18 6.35 4.28
CA GLN A 156 -5.94 7.11 4.46
C GLN A 156 -6.11 8.59 4.09
N VAL A 157 -6.88 8.88 3.04
CA VAL A 157 -7.16 10.26 2.59
C VAL A 157 -8.03 10.99 3.62
N VAL A 158 -9.05 10.31 4.15
CA VAL A 158 -9.91 10.84 5.23
C VAL A 158 -9.07 11.21 6.46
N LEU A 159 -8.19 10.33 6.92
CA LEU A 159 -7.34 10.56 8.09
C LEU A 159 -6.37 11.74 7.84
N CYS A 160 -5.71 11.75 6.68
CA CYS A 160 -4.76 12.81 6.31
C CYS A 160 -5.43 14.19 6.24
N VAL A 161 -6.53 14.33 5.49
CA VAL A 161 -7.22 15.61 5.35
C VAL A 161 -7.84 16.06 6.67
N SER A 162 -8.36 15.13 7.49
CA SER A 162 -8.87 15.47 8.83
C SER A 162 -7.78 16.06 9.72
N GLN A 163 -6.54 15.54 9.67
CA GLN A 163 -5.41 16.10 10.40
C GLN A 163 -5.01 17.48 9.87
N ILE A 164 -4.99 17.69 8.54
CA ILE A 164 -4.71 19.00 7.93
C ILE A 164 -5.69 20.06 8.44
N TYR A 165 -6.99 19.76 8.38
CA TYR A 165 -8.03 20.67 8.87
C TYR A 165 -7.93 20.88 10.37
N TRP A 166 -7.72 19.82 11.15
CA TRP A 166 -7.57 19.96 12.59
C TRP A 166 -6.39 20.87 12.94
N THR A 167 -5.22 20.67 12.33
CA THR A 167 -4.04 21.51 12.58
C THR A 167 -4.29 22.97 12.20
N ALA A 168 -4.91 23.23 11.05
CA ALA A 168 -5.22 24.58 10.61
C ALA A 168 -6.23 25.28 11.54
N GLU A 169 -7.30 24.58 11.92
CA GLU A 169 -8.36 25.12 12.78
C GLU A 169 -7.90 25.31 14.23
N VAL A 170 -7.05 24.43 14.77
CA VAL A 170 -6.40 24.65 16.08
C VAL A 170 -5.50 25.87 16.03
N HIS A 171 -4.66 25.99 14.99
CA HIS A 171 -3.75 27.12 14.84
C HIS A 171 -4.50 28.45 14.76
N ASP A 172 -5.58 28.51 13.99
CA ASP A 172 -6.47 29.66 13.92
C ASP A 172 -7.13 29.97 15.27
N ALA A 173 -7.64 28.96 15.97
CA ALA A 173 -8.25 29.13 17.28
C ALA A 173 -7.25 29.67 18.32
N ILE A 174 -6.00 29.20 18.29
CA ILE A 174 -4.91 29.71 19.14
C ILE A 174 -4.65 31.20 18.86
N ALA A 175 -4.58 31.59 17.59
CA ALA A 175 -4.35 32.99 17.20
C ALA A 175 -5.46 33.94 17.70
N HIS A 176 -6.68 33.44 17.92
CA HIS A 176 -7.82 34.19 18.44
C HIS A 176 -8.02 34.04 19.96
N GLY A 177 -7.08 33.41 20.66
CA GLY A 177 -7.03 33.31 22.12
C GLY A 177 -7.91 32.22 22.73
N ILE A 178 -7.81 32.07 24.05
CA ILE A 178 -8.36 30.93 24.81
C ILE A 178 -9.87 30.71 24.61
N SER A 179 -10.66 31.78 24.44
CA SER A 179 -12.09 31.65 24.18
C SER A 179 -12.40 31.01 22.83
N ALA A 180 -11.57 31.25 21.80
CA ALA A 180 -11.69 30.59 20.51
C ALA A 180 -11.29 29.11 20.59
N VAL A 181 -10.22 28.79 21.34
CA VAL A 181 -9.81 27.40 21.63
C VAL A 181 -10.94 26.62 22.32
N ARG A 182 -11.61 27.21 23.32
CA ARG A 182 -12.79 26.60 23.97
C ARG A 182 -13.96 26.35 23.01
N ARG A 183 -14.28 27.31 22.14
CA ARG A 183 -15.32 27.11 21.11
C ARG A 183 -14.94 25.99 20.13
N TYR A 184 -13.65 25.89 19.80
CA TYR A 184 -13.15 24.84 18.92
C TYR A 184 -13.21 23.47 19.60
N TYR A 185 -12.88 23.37 20.90
CA TYR A 185 -13.10 22.17 21.69
C TYR A 185 -14.57 21.69 21.66
N ASP A 186 -15.53 22.59 21.81
CA ASP A 186 -16.96 22.26 21.70
C ASP A 186 -17.33 21.75 20.30
N LYS A 187 -16.73 22.30 19.23
CA LYS A 187 -16.89 21.80 17.86
C LYS A 187 -16.36 20.38 17.73
N LEU A 188 -15.17 20.07 18.26
CA LEU A 188 -14.59 18.73 18.25
C LEU A 188 -15.47 17.71 18.97
N ASN A 189 -16.02 18.06 20.14
CA ASN A 189 -16.96 17.20 20.86
C ASN A 189 -18.22 16.89 20.04
N LYS A 190 -18.80 17.89 19.37
CA LYS A 190 -19.97 17.70 18.50
C LYS A 190 -19.65 16.79 17.32
N GLN A 191 -18.49 16.98 16.69
CA GLN A 191 -18.07 16.14 15.57
C GLN A 191 -17.80 14.70 16.01
N LEU A 192 -17.15 14.50 17.16
CA LEU A 192 -16.89 13.18 17.74
C LEU A 192 -18.21 12.45 18.05
N ALA A 193 -19.18 13.13 18.67
CA ALA A 193 -20.50 12.55 18.94
C ALA A 193 -21.19 12.09 17.65
N ALA A 194 -21.14 12.92 16.60
CA ALA A 194 -21.71 12.58 15.30
C ALA A 194 -21.04 11.36 14.64
N ILE A 195 -19.72 11.22 14.78
CA ILE A 195 -18.97 10.06 14.28
C ILE A 195 -19.32 8.80 15.10
N VAL A 196 -19.43 8.90 16.42
CA VAL A 196 -19.84 7.79 17.29
C VAL A 196 -21.24 7.29 16.91
N ASP A 197 -22.17 8.20 16.62
CA ASP A 197 -23.51 7.84 16.17
C ASP A 197 -23.50 7.20 14.78
N LEU A 198 -22.64 7.66 13.86
CA LEU A 198 -22.44 7.01 12.56
C LEU A 198 -21.95 5.57 12.71
N VAL A 199 -20.97 5.32 13.60
CA VAL A 199 -20.40 3.98 13.85
C VAL A 199 -21.44 2.99 14.37
N ARG A 200 -22.40 3.46 15.17
CA ARG A 200 -23.52 2.66 15.69
C ARG A 200 -24.52 2.24 14.60
N GLY A 201 -24.51 2.92 13.45
CA GLY A 201 -25.35 2.60 12.31
C GLY A 201 -24.95 1.35 11.51
N LYS A 202 -25.66 1.12 10.41
CA LYS A 202 -25.30 0.10 9.41
C LYS A 202 -24.26 0.67 8.46
N LEU A 203 -23.06 0.14 8.51
CA LEU A 203 -21.93 0.56 7.68
C LEU A 203 -21.24 -0.64 7.04
N SER A 204 -20.63 -0.42 5.87
CA SER A 204 -19.76 -1.39 5.24
C SER A 204 -18.54 -1.69 6.12
N LYS A 205 -17.94 -2.88 5.95
CA LYS A 205 -16.73 -3.27 6.68
C LYS A 205 -15.60 -2.23 6.50
N GLN A 206 -15.44 -1.74 5.27
CA GLN A 206 -14.44 -0.72 4.94
C GLN A 206 -14.62 0.56 5.76
N VAL A 207 -15.82 1.13 5.72
CA VAL A 207 -16.11 2.38 6.40
C VAL A 207 -15.94 2.23 7.91
N ARG A 208 -16.26 1.06 8.48
CA ARG A 208 -16.03 0.80 9.92
C ARG A 208 -14.56 0.84 10.30
N VAL A 209 -13.66 0.31 9.47
CA VAL A 209 -12.20 0.35 9.72
C VAL A 209 -11.71 1.80 9.71
N THR A 210 -12.08 2.57 8.68
CA THR A 210 -11.74 4.00 8.59
C THR A 210 -12.26 4.80 9.79
N LEU A 211 -13.53 4.61 10.17
CA LEU A 211 -14.10 5.31 11.31
C LEU A 211 -13.47 4.90 12.64
N GLY A 212 -13.10 3.63 12.80
CA GLY A 212 -12.39 3.16 13.99
C GLY A 212 -11.07 3.93 14.19
N ALA A 213 -10.27 4.04 13.13
CA ALA A 213 -9.05 4.84 13.16
C ALA A 213 -9.33 6.33 13.37
N LEU A 214 -10.34 6.88 12.69
CA LEU A 214 -10.70 8.29 12.79
C LEU A 214 -11.16 8.67 14.21
N VAL A 215 -11.94 7.83 14.89
CA VAL A 215 -12.38 8.06 16.27
C VAL A 215 -11.19 8.18 17.21
N VAL A 216 -10.19 7.29 17.08
CA VAL A 216 -8.98 7.34 17.92
C VAL A 216 -8.23 8.66 17.70
N ILE A 217 -8.07 9.08 16.45
CA ILE A 217 -7.41 10.35 16.11
C ILE A 217 -8.21 11.55 16.63
N ASP A 218 -9.53 11.56 16.45
CA ASP A 218 -10.40 12.65 16.89
C ASP A 218 -10.46 12.79 18.42
N VAL A 219 -10.45 11.67 19.15
CA VAL A 219 -10.34 11.67 20.62
C VAL A 219 -9.02 12.30 21.04
N HIS A 220 -7.91 11.85 20.46
CA HIS A 220 -6.59 12.43 20.75
C HIS A 220 -6.53 13.92 20.41
N ALA A 221 -7.02 14.30 19.23
CA ALA A 221 -7.09 15.68 18.75
C ALA A 221 -7.89 16.59 19.69
N ARG A 222 -9.00 16.08 20.24
CA ARG A 222 -9.80 16.78 21.27
C ARG A 222 -9.03 16.89 22.58
N ASP A 223 -8.40 15.81 23.03
CA ASP A 223 -7.70 15.76 24.31
C ASP A 223 -6.49 16.71 24.33
N VAL A 224 -5.77 16.83 23.22
CA VAL A 224 -4.72 17.85 23.04
C VAL A 224 -5.28 19.27 23.17
N VAL A 225 -6.45 19.55 22.58
CA VAL A 225 -7.10 20.88 22.72
C VAL A 225 -7.58 21.12 24.15
N GLN A 226 -8.05 20.09 24.86
CA GLN A 226 -8.39 20.19 26.29
C GLN A 226 -7.15 20.54 27.12
N GLU A 227 -6.02 19.87 26.86
CA GLU A 227 -4.76 20.14 27.54
C GLU A 227 -4.28 21.58 27.30
N LEU A 228 -4.43 22.10 26.08
CA LEU A 228 -4.15 23.51 25.77
C LEU A 228 -5.03 24.49 26.59
N ILE A 229 -6.28 24.10 26.88
CA ILE A 229 -7.19 24.91 27.70
C ILE A 229 -6.79 24.87 29.17
N ASP A 230 -6.45 23.68 29.67
CA ASP A 230 -6.17 23.43 31.09
C ASP A 230 -4.82 24.02 31.52
N ASN A 231 -3.80 23.89 30.66
CA ASN A 231 -2.45 24.41 30.95
C ASN A 231 -2.32 25.92 30.72
N GLY A 232 -3.34 26.57 30.14
CA GLY A 232 -3.36 28.00 29.89
C GLY A 232 -2.22 28.46 28.99
N TRP A 233 -2.42 28.42 27.67
CA TRP A 233 -1.51 29.09 26.74
C TRP A 233 -1.49 30.60 27.03
N SER A 234 -0.38 31.09 27.60
CA SER A 234 -0.06 32.50 27.87
C SER A 234 1.14 32.97 27.07
#